data_AF-A0A7C3GXK4-F1
#
_entry.id   AF-A0A7C3GXK4-F1
#
_cell.length_a   1.000
_cell.length_b   1.000
_cell.length_c   1.000
_cell.angle_alpha   90.00
_cell.angle_beta   90.00
_cell.angle_gamma   90.00
#
_symmetry.space_group_name_H-M   'P 1'
#
loop_
_entity.id
_entity.type
_entity.pdbx_description
1 polymer ?
#
loop_
_entity_poly.entity_id
_entity_poly.type
_entity_poly.pdbx_seq_one_letter_code
_entity_poly.pdbx_strand_id
1 'polypeptide(L)'
;AKGRDIASMQQQYAGLAKQAFQQSPVDELKIENITTWDFGRLPEVREIRSTHGLFRSYPALVDRQASVTLQYFPSQKEADHVMNDGLLRLVKLNLAPAINDLKRNLPHSQKICLLAASVCHCNALENELLDFILRESFLQNASHIRDQEKFTEVLKAGKVTMNSRANAICETLLQCFQLYGECKKSIKKVANPGLLKSYADINAHLSSLIYPHFLKEISLENFQHFPRYLKAVLRRIEKITLNPLDERKYMLQINTYWDKYQRLQNVSRGEELIVLRWMIEEYRVSLFAQDLRTRYPISEKRLNAQLRSCAHASKS
;
A
#
# COMPACT_ATOMS: atom_id res chain seq x y z
N ALA A 1 28.29 -23.00 3.21
CA ALA A 1 27.64 -23.48 1.96
C ALA A 1 26.20 -24.01 2.14
N LYS A 2 25.74 -24.42 3.34
CA LYS A 2 24.45 -25.12 3.53
C LYS A 2 23.15 -24.33 3.29
N GLY A 3 23.18 -22.99 3.27
CA GLY A 3 21.96 -22.18 3.09
C GLY A 3 21.50 -22.01 1.64
N ARG A 4 22.44 -22.05 0.67
CA ARG A 4 22.11 -21.91 -0.77
C ARG A 4 21.41 -23.16 -1.32
N ASP A 5 21.76 -24.35 -0.81
CA ASP A 5 21.13 -25.61 -1.21
C ASP A 5 19.72 -25.76 -0.64
N ILE A 6 19.44 -25.23 0.56
CA ILE A 6 18.08 -25.30 1.13
C ILE A 6 17.13 -24.37 0.36
N ALA A 7 17.57 -23.15 0.02
CA ALA A 7 16.76 -22.21 -0.75
C ALA A 7 16.52 -22.69 -2.19
N SER A 8 17.52 -23.31 -2.84
CA SER A 8 17.35 -23.89 -4.18
C SER A 8 16.42 -25.10 -4.16
N MET A 9 16.53 -25.98 -3.15
CA MET A 9 15.61 -27.08 -2.94
C MET A 9 14.18 -26.58 -2.68
N GLN A 10 13.99 -25.58 -1.81
CA GLN A 10 12.66 -25.00 -1.54
C GLN A 10 12.01 -24.40 -2.79
N GLN A 11 12.79 -23.69 -3.64
CA GLN A 11 12.28 -23.18 -4.92
C GLN A 11 11.93 -24.31 -5.89
N GLN A 12 12.75 -25.36 -5.97
CA GLN A 12 12.49 -26.52 -6.82
C GLN A 12 11.25 -27.29 -6.35
N TYR A 13 11.08 -27.51 -5.04
CA TYR A 13 9.89 -28.11 -4.45
C TYR A 13 8.65 -27.21 -4.60
N ALA A 14 8.79 -25.89 -4.52
CA ALA A 14 7.68 -24.95 -4.76
C ALA A 14 7.23 -24.97 -6.24
N GLY A 15 8.17 -25.09 -7.19
CA GLY A 15 7.89 -25.26 -8.61
C GLY A 15 7.17 -26.57 -8.91
N LEU A 16 7.65 -27.68 -8.33
CA LEU A 16 7.02 -29.00 -8.44
C LEU A 16 5.63 -29.03 -7.77
N ALA A 17 5.47 -28.39 -6.62
CA ALA A 17 4.17 -28.25 -5.96
C ALA A 17 3.19 -27.42 -6.80
N LYS A 18 3.64 -26.35 -7.47
CA LYS A 18 2.81 -25.59 -8.41
C LYS A 18 2.39 -26.43 -9.62
N GLN A 19 3.30 -27.21 -10.20
CA GLN A 19 2.99 -28.10 -11.33
C GLN A 19 2.04 -29.23 -10.94
N ALA A 20 2.26 -29.88 -9.79
CA ALA A 20 1.37 -30.92 -9.27
C ALA A 20 -0.02 -30.35 -8.92
N PHE A 21 -0.08 -29.11 -8.44
CA PHE A 21 -1.34 -28.40 -8.16
C PHE A 21 -2.14 -28.11 -9.45
N GLN A 22 -1.46 -27.72 -10.53
CA GLN A 22 -2.10 -27.50 -11.84
C GLN A 22 -2.65 -28.79 -12.47
N GLN A 23 -2.11 -29.95 -12.10
CA GLN A 23 -2.58 -31.27 -12.56
C GLN A 23 -3.60 -31.92 -11.60
N SER A 24 -3.98 -31.23 -10.53
CA SER A 24 -4.95 -31.71 -9.53
C SER A 24 -6.38 -31.31 -9.89
N PRO A 25 -7.42 -32.01 -9.39
CA PRO A 25 -8.84 -31.68 -9.63
C PRO A 25 -9.30 -30.41 -8.88
N VAL A 26 -8.37 -29.48 -8.58
CA VAL A 26 -8.66 -28.21 -7.90
C VAL A 26 -9.63 -27.37 -8.74
N ASP A 27 -9.54 -27.45 -10.06
CA ASP A 27 -10.45 -26.75 -10.97
C ASP A 27 -11.90 -27.23 -10.82
N GLU A 28 -12.14 -28.47 -10.34
CA GLU A 28 -13.49 -28.97 -10.03
C GLU A 28 -14.07 -28.34 -8.75
N LEU A 29 -13.21 -27.74 -7.90
CA LEU A 29 -13.60 -27.02 -6.69
C LEU A 29 -13.81 -25.52 -6.92
N LYS A 30 -13.64 -25.07 -8.16
CA LYS A 30 -13.82 -23.68 -8.57
C LYS A 30 -15.31 -23.36 -8.61
N ILE A 31 -15.70 -22.27 -7.97
CA ILE A 31 -17.07 -21.73 -8.07
C ILE A 31 -16.98 -20.38 -8.75
N GLU A 32 -17.60 -20.26 -9.91
CA GLU A 32 -17.58 -19.06 -10.75
C GLU A 32 -18.84 -18.22 -10.58
N ASN A 33 -18.80 -16.99 -11.11
CA ASN A 33 -19.95 -16.09 -11.20
C ASN A 33 -20.64 -15.78 -9.86
N ILE A 34 -19.87 -15.83 -8.77
CA ILE A 34 -20.35 -15.51 -7.44
C ILE A 34 -20.61 -14.00 -7.35
N THR A 35 -21.81 -13.63 -6.93
CA THR A 35 -22.20 -12.23 -6.70
C THR A 35 -22.68 -11.97 -5.27
N THR A 36 -23.00 -13.03 -4.54
CA THR A 36 -23.41 -13.04 -3.13
C THR A 36 -22.67 -14.15 -2.37
N TRP A 37 -22.66 -14.11 -1.04
CA TRP A 37 -22.04 -15.19 -0.26
C TRP A 37 -22.98 -16.39 -0.13
N ASP A 38 -22.89 -17.35 -1.06
CA ASP A 38 -23.76 -18.54 -1.16
C ASP A 38 -23.00 -19.87 -1.25
N PHE A 39 -21.67 -19.84 -1.08
CA PHE A 39 -20.77 -20.98 -1.23
C PHE A 39 -20.30 -21.58 0.11
N GLY A 40 -20.97 -21.24 1.22
CA GLY A 40 -20.68 -21.77 2.55
C GLY A 40 -19.43 -21.18 3.21
N ARG A 41 -18.85 -21.91 4.16
CA ARG A 41 -17.67 -21.48 4.93
C ARG A 41 -16.37 -21.81 4.19
N LEU A 42 -15.50 -20.81 4.05
CA LEU A 42 -14.15 -20.95 3.53
C LEU A 42 -13.22 -21.52 4.61
N PRO A 43 -12.62 -22.71 4.41
CA PRO A 43 -11.61 -23.22 5.33
C PRO A 43 -10.34 -22.37 5.29
N GLU A 44 -9.51 -22.45 6.33
CA GLU A 44 -8.19 -21.81 6.33
C GLU A 44 -7.24 -22.48 5.35
N VAL A 45 -7.29 -23.81 5.33
CA VAL A 45 -6.52 -24.68 4.45
C VAL A 45 -7.38 -25.88 4.08
N ARG A 46 -7.23 -26.36 2.85
CA ARG A 46 -7.82 -27.61 2.38
C ARG A 46 -6.71 -28.51 1.87
N GLU A 47 -6.68 -29.75 2.34
CA GLU A 47 -5.75 -30.74 1.83
C GLU A 47 -6.38 -31.46 0.64
N ILE A 48 -5.70 -31.45 -0.50
CA ILE A 48 -6.16 -32.07 -1.75
C ILE A 48 -5.23 -33.24 -2.07
N ARG A 49 -5.83 -34.41 -2.30
CA ARG A 49 -5.10 -35.60 -2.76
C ARG A 49 -4.99 -35.57 -4.27
N SER A 50 -3.77 -35.74 -4.76
CA SER A 50 -3.42 -35.88 -6.18
C SER A 50 -2.66 -37.19 -6.40
N THR A 51 -2.50 -37.59 -7.65
CA THR A 51 -1.64 -38.73 -8.06
C THR A 51 -0.19 -38.58 -7.57
N HIS A 52 0.25 -37.35 -7.28
CA HIS A 52 1.60 -37.00 -6.85
C HIS A 52 1.74 -36.78 -5.32
N GLY A 53 0.67 -37.01 -4.54
CA GLY A 53 0.69 -36.85 -3.08
C GLY A 53 -0.42 -35.94 -2.52
N LEU A 54 -0.31 -35.61 -1.23
CA LEU A 54 -1.22 -34.72 -0.51
C LEU A 54 -0.63 -33.30 -0.48
N PHE A 55 -1.41 -32.31 -0.95
CA PHE A 55 -0.96 -30.91 -0.98
C PHE A 55 -1.94 -30.00 -0.27
N ARG A 56 -1.40 -28.98 0.41
CA ARG A 56 -2.20 -27.91 1.03
C ARG A 56 -2.63 -26.90 -0.03
N SER A 57 -3.85 -26.45 0.08
CA SER A 57 -4.48 -25.48 -0.81
C SER A 57 -5.23 -24.44 0.00
N TYR A 58 -5.15 -23.19 -0.44
CA TYR A 58 -5.65 -22.03 0.28
C TYR A 58 -6.74 -21.36 -0.57
N PRO A 59 -8.01 -21.32 -0.11
CA PRO A 59 -9.07 -20.68 -0.87
C PRO A 59 -8.90 -19.17 -0.88
N ALA A 60 -9.17 -18.54 -2.03
CA ALA A 60 -9.30 -17.10 -2.17
C ALA A 60 -10.38 -16.76 -3.19
N LEU A 61 -11.00 -15.59 -2.97
CA LEU A 61 -11.92 -14.98 -3.92
C LEU A 61 -11.09 -14.17 -4.92
N VAL A 62 -11.29 -14.40 -6.21
CA VAL A 62 -10.62 -13.72 -7.30
C VAL A 62 -11.58 -12.73 -7.96
N ASP A 63 -11.20 -11.46 -8.05
CA ASP A 63 -11.98 -10.44 -8.75
C ASP A 63 -12.07 -10.76 -10.26
N ARG A 64 -13.30 -10.88 -10.78
CA ARG A 64 -13.62 -11.03 -12.21
C ARG A 64 -14.41 -9.85 -12.78
N GLN A 65 -14.29 -8.69 -12.15
CA GLN A 65 -14.95 -7.42 -12.47
C GLN A 65 -16.47 -7.41 -12.27
N ALA A 66 -17.20 -8.33 -12.88
CA ALA A 66 -18.66 -8.46 -12.75
C ALA A 66 -19.07 -9.47 -11.65
N SER A 67 -18.14 -10.30 -11.21
CA SER A 67 -18.35 -11.36 -10.22
C SER A 67 -17.04 -11.66 -9.50
N VAL A 68 -17.08 -12.61 -8.56
CA VAL A 68 -15.88 -13.23 -8.01
C VAL A 68 -15.85 -14.72 -8.33
N THR A 69 -14.65 -15.29 -8.33
CA THR A 69 -14.44 -16.73 -8.45
C THR A 69 -13.81 -17.23 -7.16
N LEU A 70 -14.37 -18.27 -6.54
CA LEU A 70 -13.67 -19.02 -5.52
C LEU A 70 -12.66 -19.95 -6.21
N GLN A 71 -11.38 -19.76 -5.94
CA GLN A 71 -10.29 -20.58 -6.44
C GLN A 71 -9.33 -20.92 -5.30
N TYR A 72 -8.62 -22.04 -5.42
CA TYR A 72 -7.60 -22.42 -4.46
C TYR A 72 -6.20 -22.15 -5.02
N PHE A 73 -5.28 -21.78 -4.13
CA PHE A 73 -3.89 -21.50 -4.44
C PHE A 73 -2.95 -22.42 -3.65
N PRO A 74 -1.77 -22.73 -4.19
CA PRO A 74 -0.78 -23.58 -3.51
C PRO A 74 0.00 -22.82 -2.42
N SER A 75 -0.12 -21.49 -2.36
CA SER A 75 0.57 -20.63 -1.38
C SER A 75 -0.43 -19.74 -0.65
N GLN A 76 -0.34 -19.71 0.68
CA GLN A 76 -1.13 -18.81 1.51
C GLN A 76 -0.89 -17.34 1.16
N LYS A 77 0.37 -16.94 0.93
CA LYS A 77 0.72 -15.57 0.55
C LYS A 77 0.05 -15.15 -0.78
N GLU A 78 -0.03 -16.07 -1.74
CA GLU A 78 -0.68 -15.82 -3.03
C GLU A 78 -2.20 -15.70 -2.87
N ALA A 79 -2.80 -16.60 -2.08
CA ALA A 79 -4.22 -16.54 -1.73
C ALA A 79 -4.59 -15.22 -1.04
N ASP A 80 -3.83 -14.83 0.00
CA ASP A 80 -4.10 -13.62 0.79
C ASP A 80 -4.01 -12.34 -0.06
N HIS A 81 -3.07 -12.30 -1.02
CA HIS A 81 -2.93 -11.16 -1.93
C HIS A 81 -4.19 -10.98 -2.79
N VAL A 82 -4.75 -12.06 -3.33
CA VAL A 82 -5.90 -12.00 -4.24
C VAL A 82 -7.22 -11.89 -3.46
N MET A 83 -7.29 -12.50 -2.27
CA MET A 83 -8.49 -12.55 -1.43
C MET A 83 -9.05 -11.16 -1.12
N ASN A 84 -8.20 -10.18 -0.82
CA ASN A 84 -8.66 -8.82 -0.50
C ASN A 84 -9.37 -8.15 -1.67
N ASP A 85 -8.87 -8.31 -2.90
CA ASP A 85 -9.49 -7.75 -4.10
C ASP A 85 -10.82 -8.46 -4.42
N GLY A 86 -10.88 -9.78 -4.24
CA GLY A 86 -12.13 -10.54 -4.35
C GLY A 86 -13.17 -10.13 -3.30
N LEU A 87 -12.79 -10.01 -2.03
CA LEU A 87 -13.68 -9.52 -0.98
C LEU A 87 -14.18 -8.11 -1.29
N LEU A 88 -13.31 -7.21 -1.73
CA LEU A 88 -13.68 -5.86 -2.14
C LEU A 88 -14.69 -5.88 -3.29
N ARG A 89 -14.50 -6.74 -4.30
CA ARG A 89 -15.47 -6.93 -5.37
C ARG A 89 -16.82 -7.40 -4.84
N LEU A 90 -16.83 -8.38 -3.93
CA LEU A 90 -18.08 -8.89 -3.36
C LEU A 90 -18.81 -7.80 -2.54
N VAL A 91 -18.08 -6.99 -1.78
CA VAL A 91 -18.64 -5.79 -1.12
C VAL A 91 -19.26 -4.83 -2.14
N LYS A 92 -18.55 -4.53 -3.24
CA LYS A 92 -19.04 -3.66 -4.32
C LYS A 92 -20.34 -4.16 -4.95
N LEU A 93 -20.44 -5.46 -5.20
CA LEU A 93 -21.64 -6.08 -5.77
C LEU A 93 -22.82 -6.01 -4.81
N ASN A 94 -22.59 -6.30 -3.52
CA ASN A 94 -23.67 -6.35 -2.52
C ASN A 94 -24.13 -4.96 -2.07
N LEU A 95 -23.29 -3.92 -2.22
CA LEU A 95 -23.57 -2.56 -1.77
C LEU A 95 -23.61 -1.53 -2.92
N ALA A 96 -23.84 -1.97 -4.16
CA ALA A 96 -23.77 -1.12 -5.34
C ALA A 96 -24.55 0.22 -5.21
N PRO A 97 -25.80 0.27 -4.71
CA PRO A 97 -26.52 1.54 -4.56
C PRO A 97 -25.83 2.53 -3.63
N ALA A 98 -25.35 2.07 -2.46
CA ALA A 98 -24.69 2.91 -1.47
C ALA A 98 -23.32 3.39 -1.95
N ILE A 99 -22.57 2.54 -2.66
CA ILE A 99 -21.26 2.87 -3.21
C ILE A 99 -21.39 3.86 -4.37
N ASN A 100 -22.39 3.68 -5.24
CA ASN A 100 -22.68 4.63 -6.32
C ASN A 100 -23.11 5.99 -5.78
N ASP A 101 -23.84 6.02 -4.67
CA ASP A 101 -24.19 7.27 -4.01
C ASP A 101 -22.97 7.96 -3.41
N LEU A 102 -22.14 7.23 -2.68
CA LEU A 102 -20.87 7.74 -2.16
C LEU A 102 -19.99 8.29 -3.29
N LYS A 103 -19.88 7.57 -4.41
CA LYS A 103 -19.08 8.00 -5.57
C LYS A 103 -19.55 9.34 -6.15
N ARG A 104 -20.86 9.56 -6.25
CA ARG A 104 -21.43 10.84 -6.72
C ARG A 104 -21.21 11.97 -5.71
N ASN A 105 -21.20 11.64 -4.43
CA ASN A 105 -21.13 12.58 -3.32
C ASN A 105 -19.75 12.58 -2.63
N LEU A 106 -18.68 12.22 -3.35
CA LEU A 106 -17.33 12.16 -2.78
C LEU A 106 -16.92 13.56 -2.27
N PRO A 107 -16.56 13.70 -0.99
CA PRO A 107 -16.18 14.99 -0.42
C PRO A 107 -15.00 15.61 -1.16
N HIS A 108 -15.11 16.90 -1.49
CA HIS A 108 -14.06 17.69 -2.15
C HIS A 108 -13.57 17.15 -3.51
N SER A 109 -14.29 16.22 -4.14
CA SER A 109 -13.87 15.53 -5.38
C SER A 109 -13.36 16.48 -6.47
N GLN A 110 -14.15 17.50 -6.80
CA GLN A 110 -13.79 18.51 -7.81
C GLN A 110 -12.48 19.23 -7.48
N LYS A 111 -12.29 19.64 -6.22
CA LYS A 111 -11.10 20.36 -5.76
C LYS A 111 -9.87 19.45 -5.73
N ILE A 112 -10.03 18.22 -5.26
CA ILE A 112 -8.98 17.20 -5.29
C ILE A 112 -8.55 16.96 -6.74
N CYS A 113 -9.49 16.75 -7.66
CA CYS A 113 -9.18 16.53 -9.07
C CYS A 113 -8.44 17.70 -9.71
N LEU A 114 -8.85 18.95 -9.42
CA LEU A 114 -8.17 20.13 -9.93
C LEU A 114 -6.70 20.19 -9.44
N LEU A 115 -6.45 19.89 -8.18
CA LEU A 115 -5.09 19.93 -7.60
C LEU A 115 -4.24 18.74 -8.06
N ALA A 116 -4.86 17.57 -8.28
CA ALA A 116 -4.19 16.34 -8.69
C ALA A 116 -3.88 16.27 -10.19
N ALA A 117 -4.41 17.19 -11.01
CA ALA A 117 -4.33 17.16 -12.47
C ALA A 117 -2.89 17.06 -13.03
N SER A 118 -1.89 17.54 -12.29
CA SER A 118 -0.47 17.43 -12.68
C SER A 118 0.19 16.08 -12.36
N VAL A 119 -0.52 15.21 -11.64
CA VAL A 119 -0.02 13.93 -11.14
C VAL A 119 -0.79 12.75 -11.75
N CYS A 120 -2.13 12.82 -11.79
CA CYS A 120 -2.95 11.72 -12.27
C CYS A 120 -4.28 12.19 -12.88
N HIS A 121 -4.93 11.30 -13.63
CA HIS A 121 -6.24 11.53 -14.20
C HIS A 121 -7.34 11.44 -13.13
N CYS A 122 -8.28 12.40 -13.12
CA CYS A 122 -9.35 12.50 -12.13
C CYS A 122 -10.16 11.20 -11.97
N ASN A 123 -10.64 10.62 -13.07
CA ASN A 123 -11.44 9.38 -13.01
C ASN A 123 -10.66 8.20 -12.39
N ALA A 124 -9.36 8.10 -12.65
CA ALA A 124 -8.53 7.06 -12.05
C ALA A 124 -8.37 7.28 -10.54
N LEU A 125 -8.09 8.53 -10.13
CA LEU A 125 -7.96 8.91 -8.73
C LEU A 125 -9.26 8.70 -7.95
N GLU A 126 -10.42 9.06 -8.49
CA GLU A 126 -11.71 8.86 -7.82
C GLU A 126 -12.01 7.37 -7.60
N ASN A 127 -11.75 6.52 -8.60
CA ASN A 127 -11.95 5.08 -8.46
C ASN A 127 -10.97 4.49 -7.43
N GLU A 128 -9.73 4.96 -7.38
CA GLU A 128 -8.74 4.54 -6.38
C GLU A 128 -9.09 5.01 -4.97
N LEU A 129 -9.54 6.25 -4.84
CA LEU A 129 -10.00 6.83 -3.59
C LEU A 129 -11.20 6.05 -3.06
N LEU A 130 -12.15 5.72 -3.93
CA LEU A 130 -13.29 4.88 -3.58
C LEU A 130 -12.83 3.51 -3.08
N ASP A 131 -11.94 2.84 -3.82
CA ASP A 131 -11.41 1.53 -3.42
C ASP A 131 -10.67 1.60 -2.09
N PHE A 132 -9.87 2.64 -1.87
CA PHE A 132 -9.17 2.88 -0.61
C PHE A 132 -10.14 3.07 0.55
N ILE A 133 -11.18 3.89 0.39
CA ILE A 133 -12.24 4.08 1.39
C ILE A 133 -12.93 2.76 1.69
N LEU A 134 -13.30 1.98 0.67
CA LEU A 134 -14.00 0.71 0.86
C LEU A 134 -13.12 -0.34 1.55
N ARG A 135 -11.84 -0.46 1.19
CA ARG A 135 -10.92 -1.36 1.92
C ARG A 135 -10.85 -0.98 3.39
N GLU A 136 -10.73 0.30 3.69
CA GLU A 136 -10.65 0.77 5.08
C GLU A 136 -11.98 0.64 5.83
N SER A 137 -13.12 0.76 5.15
CA SER A 137 -14.44 0.61 5.78
C SER A 137 -14.84 -0.83 6.03
N PHE A 138 -14.43 -1.77 5.18
CA PHE A 138 -14.96 -3.14 5.19
C PHE A 138 -13.88 -4.21 5.45
N LEU A 139 -12.62 -3.97 5.13
CA LEU A 139 -11.61 -5.04 5.05
C LEU A 139 -10.49 -4.97 6.09
N GLN A 140 -10.64 -4.15 7.15
CA GLN A 140 -9.61 -4.05 8.21
C GLN A 140 -9.29 -5.40 8.89
N ASN A 141 -10.28 -6.30 8.93
CA ASN A 141 -10.17 -7.66 9.50
C ASN A 141 -10.51 -8.72 8.44
N ALA A 142 -10.08 -8.52 7.19
CA ALA A 142 -10.43 -9.38 6.05
C ALA A 142 -10.12 -10.87 6.27
N SER A 143 -9.07 -11.20 7.03
CA SER A 143 -8.69 -12.58 7.37
C SER A 143 -9.80 -13.38 8.06
N HIS A 144 -10.68 -12.71 8.82
CA HIS A 144 -11.80 -13.31 9.54
C HIS A 144 -13.08 -13.45 8.70
N ILE A 145 -13.11 -12.88 7.48
CA ILE A 145 -14.27 -12.96 6.59
C ILE A 145 -14.21 -14.31 5.85
N ARG A 146 -14.73 -15.34 6.51
CA ARG A 146 -14.68 -16.74 6.03
C ARG A 146 -16.05 -17.39 5.89
N ASP A 147 -17.14 -16.71 6.25
CA ASP A 147 -18.50 -17.20 6.08
C ASP A 147 -19.48 -16.04 5.88
N GLN A 148 -20.73 -16.39 5.57
CA GLN A 148 -21.81 -15.45 5.29
C GLN A 148 -22.14 -14.56 6.50
N GLU A 149 -22.05 -15.10 7.71
CA GLU A 149 -22.35 -14.36 8.94
C GLU A 149 -21.33 -13.23 9.12
N LYS A 150 -20.04 -13.54 9.08
CA LYS A 150 -18.96 -12.54 9.18
C LYS A 150 -18.97 -11.55 8.03
N PHE A 151 -19.25 -12.01 6.81
CA PHE A 151 -19.41 -11.09 5.68
C PHE A 151 -20.56 -10.11 5.92
N THR A 152 -21.72 -10.59 6.38
CA THR A 152 -22.89 -9.76 6.67
C THR A 152 -22.65 -8.77 7.81
N GLU A 153 -21.97 -9.19 8.88
CA GLU A 153 -21.54 -8.32 9.98
C GLU A 153 -20.68 -7.16 9.46
N VAL A 154 -19.68 -7.47 8.62
CA VAL A 154 -18.80 -6.48 7.99
C VAL A 154 -19.58 -5.52 7.10
N LEU A 155 -20.52 -5.99 6.28
CA LEU A 155 -21.36 -5.12 5.45
C LEU A 155 -22.18 -4.14 6.30
N LYS A 156 -22.74 -4.60 7.43
CA LYS A 156 -23.50 -3.75 8.35
C LYS A 156 -22.61 -2.70 9.02
N ALA A 157 -21.51 -3.13 9.63
CA ALA A 157 -20.59 -2.24 10.33
C ALA A 157 -19.93 -1.22 9.39
N GLY A 158 -19.52 -1.65 8.20
CA GLY A 158 -18.90 -0.80 7.20
C GLY A 158 -19.88 0.27 6.69
N LYS A 159 -21.16 -0.06 6.43
CA LYS A 159 -22.17 0.94 6.04
C LYS A 159 -22.31 2.09 7.04
N VAL A 160 -22.25 1.80 8.33
CA VAL A 160 -22.37 2.81 9.39
C VAL A 160 -21.16 3.76 9.39
N THR A 161 -19.97 3.25 9.09
CA THR A 161 -18.71 4.03 9.18
C THR A 161 -18.20 4.56 7.84
N MET A 162 -18.78 4.11 6.71
CA MET A 162 -18.29 4.40 5.36
C MET A 162 -18.24 5.90 5.07
N ASN A 163 -19.31 6.63 5.38
CA ASN A 163 -19.37 8.07 5.09
C ASN A 163 -18.40 8.89 5.95
N SER A 164 -18.27 8.57 7.25
CA SER A 164 -17.33 9.29 8.12
C SER A 164 -15.88 9.01 7.74
N ARG A 165 -15.56 7.76 7.36
CA ARG A 165 -14.24 7.40 6.82
C ARG A 165 -13.96 8.09 5.48
N ALA A 166 -14.93 8.14 4.58
CA ALA A 166 -14.82 8.86 3.32
C ALA A 166 -14.47 10.34 3.56
N ASN A 167 -15.18 11.02 4.47
CA ASN A 167 -14.89 12.40 4.85
C ASN A 167 -13.44 12.56 5.35
N ALA A 168 -13.02 11.75 6.33
CA ALA A 168 -11.67 11.87 6.92
C ALA A 168 -10.55 11.62 5.90
N ILE A 169 -10.71 10.61 5.04
CA ILE A 169 -9.76 10.28 3.98
C ILE A 169 -9.71 11.41 2.93
N CYS A 170 -10.86 11.91 2.48
CA CYS A 170 -10.91 12.98 1.49
C CYS A 170 -10.34 14.29 2.02
N GLU A 171 -10.59 14.65 3.27
CA GLU A 171 -9.98 15.81 3.93
C GLU A 171 -8.45 15.69 3.97
N THR A 172 -7.95 14.50 4.35
CA THR A 172 -6.51 14.22 4.37
C THR A 172 -5.92 14.32 2.96
N LEU A 173 -6.58 13.75 1.95
CA LEU A 173 -6.13 13.78 0.56
C LEU A 173 -6.12 15.20 0.00
N LEU A 174 -7.16 15.99 0.29
CA LEU A 174 -7.23 17.39 -0.09
C LEU A 174 -6.05 18.17 0.50
N GLN A 175 -5.80 17.99 1.80
CA GLN A 175 -4.66 18.64 2.47
C GLN A 175 -3.32 18.22 1.84
N CYS A 176 -3.16 16.95 1.47
CA CYS A 176 -1.96 16.46 0.79
C CYS A 176 -1.74 17.19 -0.54
N PHE A 177 -2.75 17.27 -1.40
CA PHE A 177 -2.59 17.93 -2.70
C PHE A 177 -2.40 19.45 -2.59
N GLN A 178 -3.01 20.10 -1.60
CA GLN A 178 -2.75 21.51 -1.30
C GLN A 178 -1.26 21.73 -0.95
N LEU A 179 -0.74 20.96 0.01
CA LEU A 179 0.66 21.06 0.44
C LEU A 179 1.64 20.68 -0.68
N TYR A 180 1.30 19.68 -1.50
CA TYR A 180 2.09 19.32 -2.68
C TYR A 180 2.19 20.48 -3.66
N GLY A 181 1.07 21.13 -3.97
CA GLY A 181 1.01 22.32 -4.82
C GLY A 181 1.80 23.50 -4.25
N GLU A 182 1.70 23.74 -2.93
CA GLU A 182 2.50 24.75 -2.23
C GLU A 182 3.99 24.47 -2.33
N CYS A 183 4.44 23.23 -2.11
CA CYS A 183 5.85 22.87 -2.29
C CYS A 183 6.34 23.19 -3.72
N LYS A 184 5.57 22.80 -4.75
CA LYS A 184 5.92 23.09 -6.15
C LYS A 184 5.98 24.60 -6.44
N LYS A 185 5.05 25.38 -5.90
CA LYS A 185 5.06 26.86 -6.02
C LYS A 185 6.27 27.48 -5.32
N SER A 186 6.59 27.04 -4.10
CA SER A 186 7.71 27.55 -3.32
C SER A 186 9.06 27.28 -3.97
N ILE A 187 9.25 26.10 -4.58
CA ILE A 187 10.47 25.79 -5.36
C ILE A 187 10.66 26.79 -6.50
N LYS A 188 9.60 27.11 -7.25
CA LYS A 188 9.66 28.09 -8.35
C LYS A 188 9.96 29.52 -7.88
N LYS A 189 9.52 29.89 -6.67
CA LYS A 189 9.72 31.23 -6.12
C LYS A 189 11.17 31.50 -5.69
N VAL A 190 11.86 30.50 -5.14
CA VAL A 190 13.23 30.69 -4.60
C VAL A 190 14.28 30.66 -5.71
N ALA A 191 14.07 29.89 -6.79
CA ALA A 191 14.84 29.86 -8.04
C ALA A 191 16.33 30.26 -7.93
N ASN A 192 17.11 29.52 -7.13
CA ASN A 192 18.56 29.71 -6.97
C ASN A 192 19.35 28.62 -7.71
N PRO A 193 20.19 28.94 -8.73
CA PRO A 193 20.98 27.95 -9.46
C PRO A 193 21.93 27.11 -8.57
N GLY A 194 22.43 27.67 -7.47
CA GLY A 194 23.29 26.94 -6.52
C GLY A 194 22.58 25.84 -5.73
N LEU A 195 21.23 25.79 -5.80
CA LEU A 195 20.37 24.84 -5.10
C LEU A 195 19.72 23.81 -6.03
N LEU A 196 20.11 23.76 -7.31
CA LEU A 196 19.51 22.84 -8.31
C LEU A 196 19.50 21.38 -7.84
N LYS A 197 20.58 20.91 -7.21
CA LYS A 197 20.65 19.54 -6.67
C LYS A 197 19.62 19.28 -5.58
N SER A 198 19.44 20.23 -4.66
CA SER A 198 18.43 20.12 -3.60
C SER A 198 17.02 20.22 -4.14
N TYR A 199 16.75 21.06 -5.15
CA TYR A 199 15.44 21.09 -5.79
C TYR A 199 15.13 19.80 -6.55
N ALA A 200 16.11 19.19 -7.21
CA ALA A 200 15.94 17.89 -7.83
C ALA A 200 15.61 16.81 -6.78
N ASP A 201 16.35 16.79 -5.65
CA ASP A 201 16.10 15.88 -4.52
C ASP A 201 14.71 16.06 -3.92
N ILE A 202 14.28 17.30 -3.68
CA ILE A 202 12.95 17.63 -3.17
C ILE A 202 11.86 17.17 -4.15
N ASN A 203 12.04 17.39 -5.45
CA ASN A 203 11.08 16.94 -6.45
C ASN A 203 11.00 15.40 -6.50
N ALA A 204 12.13 14.71 -6.41
CA ALA A 204 12.16 13.25 -6.33
C ALA A 204 11.45 12.73 -5.07
N HIS A 205 11.66 13.39 -3.92
CA HIS A 205 10.97 13.06 -2.67
C HIS A 205 9.45 13.27 -2.79
N LEU A 206 8.99 14.40 -3.32
CA LEU A 206 7.57 14.64 -3.58
C LEU A 206 6.96 13.56 -4.48
N SER A 207 7.65 13.18 -5.56
CA SER A 207 7.23 12.10 -6.46
C SER A 207 7.29 10.70 -5.81
N SER A 208 8.05 10.52 -4.73
CA SER A 208 8.06 9.27 -3.97
C SER A 208 6.93 9.16 -2.93
N LEU A 209 6.28 10.28 -2.61
CA LEU A 209 5.12 10.34 -1.72
C LEU A 209 3.82 10.29 -2.52
N ILE A 210 3.69 11.15 -3.54
CA ILE A 210 2.49 11.25 -4.36
C ILE A 210 2.88 10.95 -5.83
N TYR A 211 2.47 9.78 -6.29
CA TYR A 211 2.67 9.26 -7.65
C TYR A 211 1.35 8.62 -8.14
N PRO A 212 1.18 8.36 -9.45
CA PRO A 212 0.00 7.67 -9.95
C PRO A 212 -0.22 6.34 -9.21
N HIS A 213 -1.46 6.02 -8.82
CA HIS A 213 -1.81 4.77 -8.15
C HIS A 213 -1.34 4.59 -6.70
N PHE A 214 -0.75 5.61 -6.05
CA PHE A 214 -0.20 5.48 -4.69
C PHE A 214 -1.21 5.01 -3.63
N LEU A 215 -2.52 5.33 -3.80
CA LEU A 215 -3.58 4.89 -2.89
C LEU A 215 -3.83 3.38 -2.90
N LYS A 216 -3.36 2.66 -3.94
CA LYS A 216 -3.50 1.19 -4.01
C LYS A 216 -2.51 0.46 -3.11
N GLU A 217 -1.36 1.08 -2.84
CA GLU A 217 -0.21 0.46 -2.17
C GLU A 217 -0.05 0.91 -0.72
N ILE A 218 -0.60 2.08 -0.36
CA ILE A 218 -0.43 2.65 0.97
C ILE A 218 -1.47 2.13 1.97
N SER A 219 -1.08 1.97 3.22
CA SER A 219 -2.01 1.73 4.33
C SER A 219 -2.55 3.04 4.91
N LEU A 220 -3.76 3.03 5.46
CA LEU A 220 -4.33 4.21 6.15
C LEU A 220 -3.43 4.75 7.26
N GLU A 221 -2.77 3.84 8.00
CA GLU A 221 -1.84 4.19 9.07
C GLU A 221 -0.69 5.09 8.59
N ASN A 222 -0.19 4.88 7.38
CA ASN A 222 0.86 5.73 6.80
C ASN A 222 0.28 6.94 6.07
N PHE A 223 -0.86 6.77 5.40
CA PHE A 223 -1.52 7.83 4.65
C PHE A 223 -1.89 9.04 5.53
N GLN A 224 -2.37 8.82 6.76
CA GLN A 224 -2.69 9.91 7.71
C GLN A 224 -1.49 10.81 8.06
N HIS A 225 -0.25 10.34 7.82
CA HIS A 225 0.96 11.11 8.10
C HIS A 225 1.47 11.92 6.90
N PHE A 226 0.90 11.73 5.71
CA PHE A 226 1.31 12.44 4.50
C PHE A 226 1.29 13.97 4.63
N PRO A 227 0.25 14.59 5.23
CA PRO A 227 0.27 16.03 5.43
C PRO A 227 1.47 16.50 6.27
N ARG A 228 1.89 15.71 7.28
CA ARG A 228 3.07 16.04 8.08
C ARG A 228 4.36 15.94 7.27
N TYR A 229 4.51 14.90 6.46
CA TYR A 229 5.68 14.75 5.58
C TYR A 229 5.77 15.87 4.56
N LEU A 230 4.66 16.24 3.92
CA LEU A 230 4.61 17.35 2.97
C LEU A 230 4.87 18.71 3.63
N LYS A 231 4.37 18.93 4.85
CA LYS A 231 4.74 20.11 5.65
C LYS A 231 6.25 20.15 5.94
N ALA A 232 6.87 19.01 6.24
CA ALA A 232 8.33 18.95 6.44
C ALA A 232 9.11 19.30 5.16
N VAL A 233 8.62 18.88 3.99
CA VAL A 233 9.17 19.30 2.70
C VAL A 233 9.04 20.81 2.51
N LEU A 234 7.88 21.39 2.82
CA LEU A 234 7.67 22.83 2.74
C LEU A 234 8.64 23.59 3.67
N ARG A 235 8.81 23.14 4.91
CA ARG A 235 9.79 23.70 5.86
C ARG A 235 11.23 23.64 5.33
N ARG A 236 11.61 22.53 4.70
CA ARG A 236 12.91 22.40 4.04
C ARG A 236 13.08 23.47 2.96
N ILE A 237 12.09 23.64 2.08
CA ILE A 237 12.13 24.64 1.01
C ILE A 237 12.24 26.06 1.59
N GLU A 238 11.51 26.38 2.66
CA GLU A 238 11.54 27.71 3.31
C GLU A 238 12.91 28.05 3.90
N LYS A 239 13.61 27.06 4.48
CA LYS A 239 14.89 27.26 5.18
C LYS A 239 16.12 27.02 4.32
N ILE A 240 15.95 26.55 3.09
CA ILE A 240 17.04 26.06 2.24
C ILE A 240 18.12 27.10 1.92
N THR A 241 17.74 28.38 1.82
CA THR A 241 18.66 29.49 1.55
C THR A 241 19.34 30.00 2.80
N LEU A 242 18.75 29.78 3.98
CA LEU A 242 19.29 30.24 5.26
C LEU A 242 20.46 29.37 5.70
N ASN A 243 20.35 28.04 5.54
CA ASN A 243 21.36 27.08 6.04
C ASN A 243 21.83 26.12 4.93
N PRO A 244 22.56 26.59 3.90
CA PRO A 244 22.92 25.78 2.73
C PRO A 244 23.96 24.67 3.03
N LEU A 245 24.77 24.81 4.08
CA LEU A 245 25.71 23.76 4.51
C LEU A 245 24.96 22.58 5.16
N ASP A 246 24.03 22.88 6.08
CA ASP A 246 23.20 21.86 6.73
C ASP A 246 22.29 21.15 5.72
N GLU A 247 21.69 21.89 4.79
CA GLU A 247 20.90 21.31 3.69
C GLU A 247 21.71 20.26 2.91
N ARG A 248 22.95 20.58 2.51
CA ARG A 248 23.80 19.62 1.78
C ARG A 248 24.16 18.41 2.63
N LYS A 249 24.48 18.62 3.91
CA LYS A 249 24.79 17.55 4.86
C LYS A 249 23.60 16.60 5.05
N TYR A 250 22.42 17.14 5.35
CA TYR A 250 21.21 16.37 5.60
C TYR A 250 20.74 15.63 4.35
N MET A 251 20.79 16.29 3.18
CA MET A 251 20.51 15.65 1.90
C MET A 251 21.42 14.43 1.65
N LEU A 252 22.73 14.55 1.90
CA LEU A 252 23.68 13.44 1.75
C LEU A 252 23.39 12.29 2.72
N GLN A 253 23.09 12.60 3.98
CA GLN A 253 22.71 11.59 4.99
C GLN A 253 21.48 10.82 4.54
N ILE A 254 20.43 11.52 4.09
CA ILE A 254 19.20 10.87 3.65
C ILE A 254 19.43 10.02 2.40
N ASN A 255 20.15 10.53 1.41
CA ASN A 255 20.38 9.82 0.15
C ASN A 255 21.18 8.53 0.36
N THR A 256 22.06 8.49 1.37
CA THR A 256 22.74 7.25 1.80
C THR A 256 21.75 6.13 2.16
N TYR A 257 20.62 6.46 2.79
CA TYR A 257 19.59 5.48 3.16
C TYR A 257 18.58 5.23 2.04
N TRP A 258 18.20 6.29 1.31
CA TRP A 258 17.28 6.19 0.19
C TRP A 258 17.83 5.30 -0.93
N ASP A 259 19.10 5.45 -1.30
CA ASP A 259 19.74 4.62 -2.33
C ASP A 259 19.77 3.14 -1.92
N LYS A 260 20.02 2.86 -0.63
CA LYS A 260 19.99 1.48 -0.10
C LYS A 260 18.58 0.90 -0.14
N TYR A 261 17.58 1.70 0.22
CA TYR A 261 16.17 1.31 0.12
C TYR A 261 15.80 0.96 -1.34
N GLN A 262 16.13 1.82 -2.30
CA GLN A 262 15.82 1.59 -3.72
C GLN A 262 16.49 0.31 -4.26
N ARG A 263 17.74 0.03 -3.88
CA ARG A 263 18.42 -1.22 -4.26
C ARG A 263 17.72 -2.45 -3.68
N LEU A 264 17.28 -2.40 -2.43
CA LEU A 264 16.59 -3.50 -1.77
C LEU A 264 15.19 -3.73 -2.36
N GLN A 265 14.48 -2.68 -2.76
CA GLN A 265 13.16 -2.77 -3.38
C GLN A 265 13.14 -3.60 -4.67
N ASN A 266 14.26 -3.66 -5.40
CA ASN A 266 14.39 -4.44 -6.63
C ASN A 266 14.55 -5.94 -6.39
N VAL A 267 14.98 -6.36 -5.19
CA VAL A 267 15.33 -7.76 -4.90
C VAL A 267 14.54 -8.36 -3.75
N SER A 268 13.82 -7.53 -2.99
CA SER A 268 13.07 -7.94 -1.82
C SER A 268 11.75 -7.20 -1.77
N ARG A 269 10.67 -7.91 -1.45
CA ARG A 269 9.38 -7.34 -1.09
C ARG A 269 8.97 -7.95 0.25
N GLY A 270 8.78 -7.12 1.26
CA GLY A 270 8.49 -7.59 2.61
C GLY A 270 8.24 -6.45 3.59
N GLU A 271 7.66 -6.79 4.73
CA GLU A 271 7.25 -5.83 5.77
C GLU A 271 8.41 -4.99 6.27
N GLU A 272 9.59 -5.60 6.48
CA GLU A 272 10.80 -4.89 6.91
C GLU A 272 11.20 -3.75 5.96
N LEU A 273 10.99 -3.94 4.65
CA LEU A 273 11.27 -2.93 3.64
C LEU A 273 10.24 -1.79 3.68
N ILE A 274 8.98 -2.10 3.95
CA ILE A 274 7.92 -1.10 4.16
C ILE A 274 8.23 -0.29 5.42
N VAL A 275 8.65 -0.93 6.51
CA VAL A 275 9.08 -0.24 7.74
C VAL A 275 10.25 0.70 7.44
N LEU A 276 11.27 0.24 6.72
CA LEU A 276 12.41 1.08 6.32
C LEU A 276 11.97 2.31 5.51
N ARG A 277 11.05 2.14 4.54
CA ARG A 277 10.51 3.23 3.71
C ARG A 277 9.97 4.37 4.56
N TRP A 278 9.23 4.06 5.62
CA TRP A 278 8.60 5.06 6.49
C TRP A 278 9.56 5.60 7.57
N MET A 279 10.50 4.78 8.05
CA MET A 279 11.57 5.27 8.93
C MET A 279 12.42 6.35 8.25
N ILE A 280 12.63 6.27 6.92
CA ILE A 280 13.33 7.31 6.17
C ILE A 280 12.53 8.62 6.16
N GLU A 281 11.19 8.57 6.07
CA GLU A 281 10.35 9.78 6.17
C GLU A 281 10.42 10.41 7.56
N GLU A 282 10.37 9.61 8.62
CA GLU A 282 10.58 10.12 9.98
C GLU A 282 11.96 10.77 10.13
N TYR A 283 12.98 10.19 9.51
CA TYR A 283 14.32 10.77 9.53
C TYR A 283 14.37 12.10 8.78
N ARG A 284 13.69 12.23 7.63
CA ARG A 284 13.53 13.52 6.92
C ARG A 284 12.86 14.58 7.81
N VAL A 285 11.80 14.21 8.53
CA VAL A 285 11.14 15.11 9.50
C VAL A 285 12.11 15.53 10.60
N SER A 286 12.87 14.59 11.16
CA SER A 286 13.83 14.87 12.25
C SER A 286 14.95 15.84 11.86
N LEU A 287 15.34 15.87 10.58
CA LEU A 287 16.41 16.74 10.08
C LEU A 287 15.87 18.12 9.68
N PHE A 288 14.74 18.17 8.98
CA PHE A 288 14.26 19.41 8.35
C PHE A 288 13.15 20.14 9.12
N ALA A 289 12.41 19.44 9.97
CA ALA A 289 11.19 19.97 10.59
C ALA A 289 10.95 19.39 12.01
N GLN A 290 11.92 19.61 12.90
CA GLN A 290 11.90 19.09 14.28
C GLN A 290 10.65 19.53 15.07
N ASP A 291 10.11 20.71 14.78
CA ASP A 291 8.88 21.25 15.37
C ASP A 291 7.65 20.38 15.11
N LEU A 292 7.62 19.64 14.00
CA LEU A 292 6.51 18.75 13.64
C LEU A 292 6.51 17.44 14.42
N ARG A 293 7.61 17.13 15.12
CA ARG A 293 7.89 15.88 15.85
C ARG A 293 7.82 14.62 14.96
N THR A 294 8.56 13.60 15.36
CA THR A 294 8.51 12.28 14.71
C THR A 294 7.49 11.38 15.39
N ARG A 295 6.94 10.41 14.65
CA ARG A 295 5.97 9.45 15.21
C ARG A 295 6.60 8.60 16.32
N TYR A 296 7.87 8.28 16.16
CA TYR A 296 8.70 7.56 17.10
C TYR A 296 10.14 8.10 17.03
N PRO A 297 11.00 7.84 18.03
CA PRO A 297 12.38 8.31 17.95
C PRO A 297 13.11 7.68 16.75
N ILE A 298 13.86 8.48 16.00
CA ILE A 298 14.56 8.04 14.79
C ILE A 298 16.00 8.55 14.80
N SER A 299 16.92 7.73 14.29
CA SER A 299 18.34 8.09 14.16
C SER A 299 19.02 7.17 13.14
N GLU A 300 20.22 7.55 12.69
CA GLU A 300 21.06 6.72 11.83
C GLU A 300 21.29 5.31 12.40
N LYS A 301 21.46 5.19 13.73
CA LYS A 301 21.61 3.90 14.42
C LYS A 301 20.38 3.01 14.21
N ARG A 302 19.18 3.59 14.28
CA ARG A 302 17.91 2.86 14.08
C ARG A 302 17.71 2.49 12.61
N LEU A 303 18.02 3.38 11.67
CA LEU A 303 17.98 3.07 10.23
C LEU A 303 18.96 1.96 9.84
N ASN A 304 20.18 1.98 10.39
CA ASN A 304 21.16 0.93 10.17
C ASN A 304 20.72 -0.42 10.76
N ALA A 305 20.02 -0.42 11.90
CA ALA A 305 19.42 -1.64 12.44
C ALA A 305 18.34 -2.19 11.49
N GLN A 306 17.43 -1.34 11.02
CA GLN A 306 16.36 -1.75 10.10
C GLN A 306 16.88 -2.26 8.75
N LEU A 307 17.93 -1.63 8.20
CA LEU A 307 18.61 -2.11 7.00
C LEU A 307 19.17 -3.53 7.17
N ARG A 308 19.70 -3.85 8.36
CA ARG A 308 20.15 -5.22 8.66
C ARG A 308 18.96 -6.17 8.68
N SER A 309 17.84 -5.82 9.30
CA SER A 309 16.62 -6.65 9.27
C SER A 309 16.16 -6.95 7.85
N CYS A 310 16.12 -5.94 6.97
CA CYS A 310 15.80 -6.11 5.54
C CYS A 310 16.75 -7.08 4.83
N ALA A 311 18.05 -7.01 5.12
CA ALA A 311 19.06 -7.88 4.51
C ALA A 311 19.01 -9.34 5.02
N HIS A 312 18.46 -9.57 6.21
CA HIS A 312 18.22 -10.93 6.71
C HIS A 312 16.93 -11.50 6.11
N ALA A 313 15.85 -10.70 6.06
CA ALA A 313 14.56 -11.10 5.50
C ALA A 313 14.62 -11.43 3.99
N SER A 314 15.56 -10.84 3.25
CA SER A 314 15.76 -11.13 1.82
C SER A 314 16.57 -12.42 1.56
N LYS A 315 17.19 -12.99 2.59
CA LYS A 315 17.94 -14.26 2.50
C LYS A 315 17.16 -15.48 3.00
N SER A 316 16.05 -15.23 3.72
CA SER A 316 15.12 -16.21 4.26
C SER A 316 13.94 -16.40 3.32
#